data_AF-A0A2S5LBY2-F1
#
_entry.id   AF-A0A2S5LBY2-F1
#
_cell.length_a   1.000
_cell.length_b   1.000
_cell.length_c   1.000
_cell.angle_alpha   90.00
_cell.angle_beta   90.00
_cell.angle_gamma   90.00
#
_symmetry.space_group_name_H-M   'P 1'
#
loop_
_entity.id
_entity.type
_entity.pdbx_description
1 polymer ?
#
loop_
_entity_poly.entity_id
_entity_poly.type
_entity_poly.pdbx_seq_one_letter_code
_entity_poly.pdbx_strand_id
1 'polypeptide(L)'
;MSQNDFGVIELVDEDRVYPGSRFSEVRDAMFANPYQKVWGAPGEPPLPFVMPTFFDMLRALWRGRHFLTQAAERSVDARSDLRWGPDKKGFRRIVHPWGVVLTGLWEITEDSGYTGYFQKGSKALVVARYSNGGAVKRGKPRGQGIAGKLFPTTDPDHKEPLQTANFFTIDDIVGASTRYINDVDFVNAPNVTLSNDWATSPIVMTAGVVFAITDKDPTERQL
;
A
#
# COMPACT_ATOMS: atom_id res chain seq x y z
N MET A 1 -23.78 6.53 -7.96
CA MET A 1 -22.69 5.54 -7.76
C MET A 1 -23.06 4.70 -6.56
N SER A 2 -22.97 3.37 -6.65
CA SER A 2 -23.26 2.51 -5.49
C SER A 2 -22.17 2.71 -4.43
N GLN A 3 -22.46 2.43 -3.16
CA GLN A 3 -21.47 2.53 -2.07
C GLN A 3 -20.26 1.58 -2.27
N ASN A 4 -20.36 0.63 -3.21
CA ASN A 4 -19.34 -0.35 -3.58
C ASN A 4 -18.67 -0.07 -4.94
N ASP A 5 -18.87 1.11 -5.55
CA ASP A 5 -18.01 1.53 -6.66
C ASP A 5 -16.62 1.85 -6.08
N PHE A 6 -15.62 1.03 -6.36
CA PHE A 6 -14.25 1.16 -5.84
C PHE A 6 -13.49 2.41 -6.33
N GLY A 7 -14.20 3.37 -6.92
CA GLY A 7 -13.65 4.59 -7.52
C GLY A 7 -12.92 4.30 -8.83
N VAL A 8 -12.02 5.22 -9.22
CA VAL A 8 -11.19 5.08 -10.41
C VAL A 8 -10.01 4.15 -10.09
N ILE A 9 -10.21 2.85 -10.32
CA ILE A 9 -9.23 1.78 -10.09
C ILE A 9 -8.35 1.47 -11.31
N GLU A 10 -8.74 1.98 -12.47
CA GLU A 10 -8.06 1.75 -13.75
C GLU A 10 -6.77 2.56 -13.84
N LEU A 11 -5.80 2.02 -14.56
CA LEU A 11 -4.61 2.75 -14.98
C LEU A 11 -5.02 3.69 -16.12
N VAL A 12 -4.81 4.98 -15.94
CA VAL A 12 -5.08 6.02 -16.95
C VAL A 12 -3.77 6.56 -17.52
N ASP A 13 -3.82 7.24 -18.65
CA ASP A 13 -2.61 7.74 -19.32
C ASP A 13 -1.83 8.72 -18.43
N GLU A 14 -2.50 9.52 -17.61
CA GLU A 14 -1.85 10.41 -16.64
C GLU A 14 -1.01 9.66 -15.60
N ASP A 15 -1.32 8.39 -15.31
CA ASP A 15 -0.51 7.58 -14.37
C ASP A 15 0.82 7.13 -14.98
N ARG A 16 0.90 7.06 -16.32
CA ARG A 16 2.09 6.60 -17.06
C ARG A 16 3.09 7.74 -17.31
N VAL A 17 2.59 8.97 -17.47
CA VAL A 17 3.43 10.15 -17.69
C VAL A 17 3.99 10.63 -16.35
N TYR A 18 5.27 10.35 -16.10
CA TYR A 18 5.92 10.72 -14.85
C TYR A 18 7.30 11.37 -15.08
N PRO A 19 7.38 12.71 -14.99
CA PRO A 19 8.65 13.43 -15.10
C PRO A 19 9.47 13.40 -13.81
N GLY A 20 8.99 12.78 -12.74
CA GLY A 20 9.52 12.89 -11.37
C GLY A 20 8.66 13.80 -10.50
N SER A 21 8.98 13.88 -9.20
CA SER A 21 8.39 14.86 -8.28
C SER A 21 9.42 15.41 -7.31
N ARG A 22 9.14 16.58 -6.75
CA ARG A 22 9.93 17.15 -5.66
C ARG A 22 9.48 16.52 -4.35
N PHE A 23 10.44 16.16 -3.49
CA PHE A 23 10.12 15.58 -2.19
C PHE A 23 9.26 16.52 -1.33
N SER A 24 9.60 17.81 -1.30
CA SER A 24 8.87 18.83 -0.53
C SER A 24 7.41 18.94 -0.97
N GLU A 25 7.12 18.99 -2.27
CA GLU A 25 5.76 19.06 -2.80
C GLU A 25 4.92 17.84 -2.40
N VAL A 26 5.50 16.63 -2.49
CA VAL A 26 4.81 15.40 -2.11
C VAL A 26 4.56 15.36 -0.61
N ARG A 27 5.57 15.66 0.21
CA ARG A 27 5.47 15.76 1.67
C ARG A 27 4.36 16.74 2.05
N ASP A 28 4.42 17.96 1.55
CA ASP A 28 3.50 19.04 1.92
C ASP A 28 2.07 18.69 1.50
N ALA A 29 1.87 18.10 0.32
CA ALA A 29 0.55 17.64 -0.12
C ALA A 29 -0.03 16.52 0.77
N MET A 30 0.81 15.61 1.27
CA MET A 30 0.36 14.54 2.17
C MET A 30 0.01 15.06 3.57
N PHE A 31 0.74 16.04 4.07
CA PHE A 31 0.52 16.62 5.40
C PHE A 31 -0.44 17.82 5.40
N ALA A 32 -0.89 18.31 4.24
CA ALA A 32 -1.85 19.40 4.12
C ALA A 32 -3.21 19.08 4.76
N ASN A 33 -3.61 17.81 4.80
CA ASN A 33 -4.84 17.35 5.46
C ASN A 33 -4.47 16.32 6.53
N PRO A 34 -3.84 16.73 7.64
CA PRO A 34 -3.41 15.79 8.65
C PRO A 34 -4.64 15.13 9.28
N TYR A 35 -4.49 13.88 9.73
CA TYR A 35 -5.53 13.03 10.33
C TYR A 35 -6.17 13.59 11.63
N GLN A 36 -6.16 14.89 11.88
CA GLN A 36 -6.49 15.55 13.16
C GLN A 36 -7.97 15.46 13.58
N LYS A 37 -8.74 14.50 13.06
CA LYS A 37 -10.05 14.13 13.60
C LYS A 37 -9.93 12.86 14.42
N VAL A 38 -10.36 12.91 15.67
CA VAL A 38 -10.54 11.71 16.49
C VAL A 38 -11.79 10.99 15.99
N TRP A 39 -11.59 10.09 15.03
CA TRP A 39 -12.67 9.29 14.48
C TRP A 39 -13.42 8.53 15.58
N GLY A 40 -14.74 8.67 15.62
CA GLY A 40 -15.60 8.04 16.62
C GLY A 40 -15.65 8.71 17.99
N ALA A 41 -15.12 9.93 18.16
CA ALA A 41 -15.40 10.76 19.33
C ALA A 41 -16.88 11.19 19.36
N PRO A 42 -17.43 11.61 20.52
CA PRO A 42 -18.82 12.10 20.59
C PRO A 42 -19.05 13.24 19.58
N GLY A 43 -19.99 13.03 18.65
CA GLY A 43 -20.31 13.99 17.58
C GLY A 43 -19.43 13.89 16.32
N GLU A 44 -18.40 13.05 16.31
CA GLU A 44 -17.54 12.82 15.15
C GLU A 44 -17.95 11.55 14.37
N PRO A 45 -17.75 11.51 13.04
CA PRO A 45 -18.02 10.31 12.26
C PRO A 45 -17.11 9.14 12.70
N PRO A 46 -17.58 7.88 12.57
CA PRO A 46 -16.75 6.71 12.84
C PRO A 46 -15.61 6.63 11.83
N LEU A 47 -14.53 5.94 12.20
CA LEU A 47 -13.43 5.65 11.28
C LEU A 47 -14.01 4.89 10.07
N PRO A 48 -13.81 5.38 8.83
CA PRO A 48 -14.34 4.69 7.66
C PRO A 48 -13.82 3.26 7.60
N PHE A 49 -14.74 2.30 7.73
CA PHE A 49 -14.46 0.88 7.54
C PHE A 49 -15.13 0.40 6.28
N VAL A 50 -14.33 0.01 5.30
CA VAL A 50 -14.86 -0.62 4.09
C VAL A 50 -13.92 -1.74 3.67
N MET A 51 -14.17 -2.92 4.22
CA MET A 51 -13.55 -4.16 3.75
C MET A 51 -14.41 -4.73 2.60
N PRO A 52 -13.82 -5.20 1.50
CA PRO A 52 -14.56 -5.95 0.49
C PRO A 52 -15.20 -7.18 1.14
N THR A 53 -16.47 -7.45 0.85
CA THR A 53 -17.08 -8.71 1.29
C THR A 53 -16.63 -9.86 0.39
N PHE A 54 -16.79 -11.10 0.85
CA PHE A 54 -16.62 -12.28 0.00
C PHE A 54 -17.45 -12.19 -1.29
N PHE A 55 -18.67 -11.67 -1.22
CA PHE A 55 -19.52 -11.44 -2.39
C PHE A 55 -18.98 -10.37 -3.32
N ASP A 56 -18.33 -9.31 -2.81
CA ASP A 56 -17.65 -8.33 -3.65
C ASP A 56 -16.48 -8.97 -4.41
N MET A 57 -15.72 -9.85 -3.75
CA MET A 57 -14.61 -10.61 -4.37
C MET A 57 -15.12 -11.60 -5.43
N LEU A 58 -16.20 -12.34 -5.16
CA LEU A 58 -16.82 -13.22 -6.15
C LEU A 58 -17.40 -12.46 -7.35
N ARG A 59 -17.89 -11.24 -7.14
CA ARG A 59 -18.37 -10.37 -8.23
C ARG A 59 -17.26 -10.04 -9.23
N ALA A 60 -16.00 -10.00 -8.78
CA ALA A 60 -14.82 -9.82 -9.64
C ALA A 60 -14.66 -10.96 -10.64
N LEU A 61 -15.02 -12.19 -10.24
CA LEU A 61 -14.86 -13.40 -11.04
C LEU A 61 -15.98 -13.58 -12.07
N TRP A 62 -17.18 -13.04 -11.83
CA TRP A 62 -18.38 -13.29 -12.66
C TRP A 62 -18.75 -12.19 -13.66
N ARG A 63 -18.23 -10.96 -13.53
CA ARG A 63 -18.61 -9.84 -14.41
C ARG A 63 -17.54 -9.38 -15.41
N GLY A 64 -16.48 -10.17 -15.62
CA GLY A 64 -15.41 -9.86 -16.59
C GLY A 64 -14.57 -8.61 -16.27
N ARG A 65 -14.95 -7.82 -15.25
CA ARG A 65 -14.18 -6.70 -14.73
C ARG A 65 -13.39 -7.19 -13.52
N HIS A 66 -12.15 -7.59 -13.76
CA HIS A 66 -11.22 -8.00 -12.71
C HIS A 66 -10.68 -6.78 -11.98
N PHE A 67 -11.50 -6.17 -11.11
CA PHE A 67 -11.10 -4.95 -10.40
C PHE A 67 -9.81 -5.12 -9.58
N LEU A 68 -9.53 -6.34 -9.09
CA LEU A 68 -8.27 -6.66 -8.41
C LEU A 68 -7.10 -6.63 -9.38
N THR A 69 -7.25 -7.20 -10.57
CA THR A 69 -6.23 -7.17 -11.62
C THR A 69 -5.97 -5.73 -12.06
N GLN A 70 -7.01 -4.94 -12.35
CA GLN A 70 -6.85 -3.52 -12.69
C GLN A 70 -6.18 -2.73 -11.56
N ALA A 71 -6.56 -2.99 -10.31
CA ALA A 71 -5.95 -2.34 -9.16
C ALA A 71 -4.48 -2.78 -8.95
N ALA A 72 -4.14 -4.03 -9.26
CA ALA A 72 -2.79 -4.57 -9.20
C ALA A 72 -1.91 -3.98 -10.32
N GLU A 73 -2.36 -4.04 -11.57
CA GLU A 73 -1.74 -3.40 -12.74
C GLU A 73 -1.44 -1.93 -12.43
N ARG A 74 -2.46 -1.18 -11.99
CA ARG A 74 -2.29 0.22 -11.58
C ARG A 74 -1.25 0.38 -10.48
N SER A 75 -1.20 -0.51 -9.48
CA SER A 75 -0.28 -0.34 -8.35
C SER A 75 1.19 -0.56 -8.74
N VAL A 76 1.44 -1.40 -9.75
CA VAL A 76 2.79 -1.69 -10.27
C VAL A 76 3.20 -0.71 -11.37
N ASP A 77 2.28 -0.38 -12.28
CA ASP A 77 2.56 0.40 -13.49
C ASP A 77 2.43 1.92 -13.28
N ALA A 78 1.62 2.37 -12.32
CA ALA A 78 1.48 3.81 -12.07
C ALA A 78 2.78 4.36 -11.48
N ARG A 79 3.34 5.36 -12.16
CA ARG A 79 4.58 6.01 -11.73
C ARG A 79 4.33 7.22 -10.84
N SER A 80 3.12 7.77 -10.86
CA SER A 80 2.75 8.97 -10.11
C SER A 80 2.97 8.84 -8.59
N ASP A 81 3.45 9.93 -7.98
CA ASP A 81 3.71 9.99 -6.52
C ASP A 81 2.45 10.38 -5.73
N LEU A 82 1.56 11.14 -6.37
CA LEU A 82 0.28 11.53 -5.84
C LEU A 82 -0.81 11.26 -6.86
N ARG A 83 -1.91 10.67 -6.41
CA ARG A 83 -3.12 10.46 -7.22
C ARG A 83 -4.34 10.85 -6.43
N TRP A 84 -5.01 11.90 -6.90
CA TRP A 84 -6.15 12.50 -6.20
C TRP A 84 -7.51 12.12 -6.79
N GLY A 85 -7.55 11.56 -8.00
CA GLY A 85 -8.81 11.28 -8.70
C GLY A 85 -9.62 12.56 -9.03
N PRO A 86 -10.78 12.42 -9.71
CA PRO A 86 -11.57 13.59 -10.14
C PRO A 86 -12.11 14.44 -8.99
N ASP A 87 -12.37 13.84 -7.82
CA ASP A 87 -12.90 14.50 -6.63
C ASP A 87 -11.82 15.06 -5.69
N LYS A 88 -10.55 14.89 -6.07
CA LYS A 88 -9.36 15.24 -5.31
C LYS A 88 -9.23 14.56 -3.93
N LYS A 89 -9.94 13.46 -3.68
CA LYS A 89 -9.90 12.74 -2.38
C LYS A 89 -9.01 11.51 -2.40
N GLY A 90 -8.40 11.21 -3.55
CA GLY A 90 -7.64 9.99 -3.79
C GLY A 90 -8.54 8.83 -4.17
N PHE A 91 -7.97 7.63 -4.23
CA PHE A 91 -8.71 6.40 -4.53
C PHE A 91 -8.94 5.56 -3.27
N ARG A 92 -10.02 4.78 -3.29
CA ARG A 92 -10.33 3.83 -2.23
C ARG A 92 -9.42 2.61 -2.32
N ARG A 93 -8.73 2.29 -1.22
CA ARG A 93 -7.91 1.08 -1.13
C ARG A 93 -8.79 -0.15 -0.91
N ILE A 94 -8.64 -1.15 -1.78
CA ILE A 94 -9.39 -2.42 -1.74
C ILE A 94 -8.80 -3.33 -0.66
N VAL A 95 -7.47 -3.37 -0.56
CA VAL A 95 -6.69 -4.05 0.48
C VAL A 95 -5.88 -3.03 1.27
N HIS A 96 -5.52 -3.34 2.52
CA HIS A 96 -4.81 -2.43 3.41
C HIS A 96 -5.48 -1.05 3.57
N PRO A 97 -6.79 -0.97 3.89
CA PRO A 97 -7.53 0.30 3.95
C PRO A 97 -7.04 1.21 5.09
N TRP A 98 -6.58 0.62 6.19
CA TRP A 98 -6.05 1.37 7.33
C TRP A 98 -4.55 1.56 7.20
N GLY A 99 -4.10 2.78 7.46
CA GLY A 99 -2.69 3.08 7.45
C GLY A 99 -2.41 4.53 7.75
N VAL A 100 -1.16 4.79 8.08
CA VAL A 100 -0.61 6.11 8.37
C VAL A 100 0.52 6.38 7.40
N VAL A 101 0.66 7.65 7.04
CA VAL A 101 1.75 8.13 6.20
C VAL A 101 2.95 8.41 7.08
N LEU A 102 4.12 8.01 6.60
CA LEU A 102 5.42 8.18 7.23
C LEU A 102 6.34 8.92 6.25
N THR A 103 7.25 9.71 6.80
CA THR A 103 8.35 10.30 6.04
C THR A 103 9.63 10.26 6.87
N GLY A 104 10.79 10.21 6.22
CA GLY A 104 12.07 10.15 6.91
C GLY A 104 13.24 9.88 5.99
N LEU A 105 14.32 9.35 6.57
CA LEU A 105 15.50 8.89 5.85
C LEU A 105 15.45 7.36 5.70
N TRP A 106 15.54 6.89 4.47
CA TRP A 106 15.86 5.51 4.13
C TRP A 106 17.36 5.33 4.17
N GLU A 107 17.83 4.31 4.90
CA GLU A 107 19.24 3.94 4.97
C GLU A 107 19.37 2.42 5.04
N ILE A 108 20.12 1.83 4.10
CA ILE A 108 20.47 0.40 4.16
C ILE A 108 21.82 0.27 4.85
N THR A 109 21.84 -0.30 6.05
CA THR A 109 23.06 -0.44 6.87
C THR A 109 23.76 -1.79 6.68
N GLU A 110 23.04 -2.80 6.23
CA GLU A 110 23.51 -4.17 6.07
C GLU A 110 23.62 -4.58 4.61
N ASP A 111 24.46 -5.58 4.31
CA ASP A 111 24.54 -6.13 2.96
C ASP A 111 23.39 -7.11 2.74
N SER A 112 22.58 -6.82 1.73
CA SER A 112 21.39 -7.57 1.37
C SER A 112 21.56 -8.33 0.04
N GLY A 113 22.67 -8.13 -0.67
CA GLY A 113 22.86 -8.61 -2.05
C GLY A 113 22.06 -7.85 -3.12
N TYR A 114 21.21 -6.90 -2.74
CA TYR A 114 20.49 -6.04 -3.68
C TYR A 114 21.33 -4.86 -4.15
N THR A 115 20.92 -4.23 -5.26
CA THR A 115 21.61 -3.09 -5.89
C THR A 115 20.77 -1.81 -5.83
N GLY A 116 21.36 -0.67 -6.24
CA GLY A 116 20.64 0.60 -6.31
C GLY A 116 20.24 1.10 -4.92
N TYR A 117 18.98 1.52 -4.73
CA TYR A 117 18.51 2.03 -3.43
C TYR A 117 18.42 0.96 -2.33
N PHE A 118 18.58 -0.32 -2.68
CA PHE A 118 18.55 -1.44 -1.75
C PHE A 118 19.94 -1.98 -1.41
N GLN A 119 21.00 -1.44 -2.01
CA GLN A 119 22.38 -1.83 -1.70
C GLN A 119 22.85 -1.20 -0.38
N LYS A 120 23.81 -1.84 0.27
CA LYS A 120 24.44 -1.32 1.49
C LYS A 120 24.98 0.11 1.30
N GLY A 121 24.67 0.98 2.25
CA GLY A 121 25.08 2.38 2.29
C GLY A 121 24.18 3.32 1.48
N SER A 122 23.18 2.82 0.76
CA SER A 122 22.24 3.68 0.05
C SER A 122 21.40 4.51 1.00
N LYS A 123 21.23 5.79 0.64
CA LYS A 123 20.42 6.77 1.37
C LYS A 123 19.45 7.47 0.44
N ALA A 124 18.24 7.69 0.92
CA ALA A 124 17.17 8.37 0.19
C ALA A 124 16.19 9.00 1.16
N LEU A 125 15.50 10.06 0.77
CA LEU A 125 14.32 10.51 1.50
C LEU A 125 13.15 9.58 1.15
N VAL A 126 12.39 9.18 2.16
CA VAL A 126 11.28 8.25 2.00
C VAL A 126 9.95 8.94 2.28
N VAL A 127 8.98 8.59 1.45
CA VAL A 127 7.55 8.77 1.72
C VAL A 127 6.92 7.39 1.69
N ALA A 128 6.41 6.92 2.82
CA ALA A 128 5.88 5.57 2.95
C ALA A 128 4.50 5.58 3.61
N ARG A 129 3.78 4.48 3.45
CA ARG A 129 2.55 4.21 4.16
C ARG A 129 2.67 2.88 4.88
N TYR A 130 2.69 2.95 6.21
CA TYR A 130 2.44 1.77 7.04
C TYR A 130 0.95 1.48 7.04
N SER A 131 0.58 0.21 6.93
CA SER A 131 -0.81 -0.19 6.74
C SER A 131 -1.14 -1.57 7.27
N ASN A 132 -2.42 -1.81 7.48
CA ASN A 132 -2.95 -3.08 7.97
C ASN A 132 -4.06 -3.58 7.05
N GLY A 133 -3.91 -4.81 6.55
CA GLY A 133 -4.87 -5.52 5.71
C GLY A 133 -5.87 -6.40 6.48
N GLY A 134 -5.66 -6.60 7.79
CA GLY A 134 -6.44 -7.52 8.64
C GLY A 134 -7.33 -6.81 9.65
N ALA A 135 -7.23 -7.16 10.93
CA ALA A 135 -8.02 -6.58 12.03
C ALA A 135 -7.34 -5.37 12.70
N VAL A 136 -8.08 -4.33 13.10
CA VAL A 136 -7.51 -3.18 13.86
C VAL A 136 -7.23 -3.49 15.34
N LYS A 137 -7.85 -4.51 15.90
CA LYS A 137 -7.74 -4.81 17.33
C LYS A 137 -6.47 -5.60 17.63
N ARG A 138 -5.81 -5.25 18.74
CA ARG A 138 -4.67 -6.00 19.29
C ARG A 138 -5.08 -7.45 19.58
N GLY A 139 -4.17 -8.39 19.33
CA GLY A 139 -4.36 -9.82 19.61
C GLY A 139 -5.11 -10.60 18.52
N LYS A 140 -5.32 -9.99 17.36
CA LYS A 140 -5.79 -10.66 16.14
C LYS A 140 -4.67 -10.70 15.10
N PRO A 141 -4.68 -11.67 14.17
CA PRO A 141 -3.77 -11.67 13.02
C PRO A 141 -3.91 -10.36 12.22
N ARG A 142 -2.78 -9.81 11.78
CA ARG A 142 -2.71 -8.56 11.01
C ARG A 142 -1.70 -8.72 9.90
N GLY A 143 -2.13 -8.56 8.64
CA GLY A 143 -1.22 -8.38 7.51
C GLY A 143 -0.73 -6.95 7.52
N GLN A 144 0.44 -6.71 8.10
CA GLN A 144 1.03 -5.38 8.20
C GLN A 144 1.98 -5.18 7.02
N GLY A 145 1.88 -4.03 6.36
CA GLY A 145 2.70 -3.73 5.20
C GLY A 145 3.17 -2.28 5.15
N ILE A 146 4.37 -2.09 4.62
CA ILE A 146 4.93 -0.79 4.28
C ILE A 146 5.13 -0.75 2.76
N ALA A 147 4.47 0.20 2.13
CA ALA A 147 4.69 0.55 0.73
C ALA A 147 5.16 1.99 0.66
N GLY A 148 6.14 2.29 -0.18
CA GLY A 148 6.69 3.63 -0.22
C GLY A 148 7.46 3.96 -1.48
N LYS A 149 7.90 5.22 -1.50
CA LYS A 149 8.66 5.85 -2.57
C LYS A 149 9.95 6.41 -2.00
N LEU A 150 11.04 6.12 -2.68
CA LEU A 150 12.40 6.55 -2.34
C LEU A 150 12.80 7.66 -3.30
N PHE A 151 13.00 8.86 -2.77
CA PHE A 151 13.49 10.01 -3.50
C PHE A 151 15.02 9.97 -3.50
N PRO A 152 15.66 10.05 -4.68
CA PRO A 152 17.11 9.93 -4.86
C PRO A 152 17.89 11.16 -4.37
N THR A 153 17.65 11.58 -3.14
CA THR A 153 18.23 12.76 -2.49
C THR A 153 18.20 12.59 -0.97
N THR A 154 19.07 13.31 -0.26
CA THR A 154 18.98 13.53 1.19
C THR A 154 18.61 14.98 1.54
N ASP A 155 18.49 15.84 0.53
CA ASP A 155 18.05 17.23 0.65
C ASP A 155 16.51 17.31 0.57
N PRO A 156 15.82 17.70 1.65
CA PRO A 156 14.35 17.80 1.67
C PRO A 156 13.83 18.92 0.77
N ASP A 157 14.66 19.89 0.40
CA ASP A 157 14.28 21.02 -0.44
C ASP A 157 14.91 20.93 -1.85
N HIS A 158 15.29 19.71 -2.26
CA HIS A 158 15.86 19.44 -3.57
C HIS A 158 15.01 20.04 -4.68
N LYS A 159 15.64 20.87 -5.53
CA LYS A 159 14.93 21.74 -6.46
C LYS A 159 14.55 21.10 -7.78
N GLU A 160 15.02 19.91 -8.12
CA GLU A 160 14.61 19.26 -9.36
C GLU A 160 13.59 18.16 -9.09
N PRO A 161 12.64 17.92 -10.02
CA PRO A 161 11.82 16.72 -9.97
C PRO A 161 12.71 15.48 -10.05
N LEU A 162 12.49 14.53 -9.13
CA LEU A 162 13.27 13.32 -9.03
C LEU A 162 12.43 12.10 -9.41
N GLN A 163 13.02 11.15 -10.13
CA GLN A 163 12.40 9.85 -10.36
C GLN A 163 12.56 8.96 -9.13
N THR A 164 11.44 8.56 -8.52
CA THR A 164 11.45 7.71 -7.33
C THR A 164 11.59 6.23 -7.67
N ALA A 165 12.21 5.47 -6.78
CA ALA A 165 12.02 4.01 -6.71
C ALA A 165 10.81 3.68 -5.83
N ASN A 166 10.06 2.63 -6.16
CA ASN A 166 8.93 2.14 -5.37
C ASN A 166 9.36 0.89 -4.61
N PHE A 167 8.83 0.64 -3.42
CA PHE A 167 9.01 -0.64 -2.74
C PHE A 167 7.73 -1.07 -2.04
N PHE A 168 7.56 -2.38 -1.92
CA PHE A 168 6.49 -3.02 -1.17
C PHE A 168 7.06 -4.09 -0.25
N THR A 169 6.74 -3.99 1.02
CA THR A 169 7.09 -4.99 2.02
C THR A 169 5.87 -5.32 2.87
N ILE A 170 5.77 -6.56 3.29
CA ILE A 170 4.68 -7.07 4.11
C ILE A 170 5.25 -8.16 5.01
N ASP A 171 4.67 -8.33 6.19
CA ASP A 171 5.09 -9.37 7.12
C ASP A 171 4.64 -10.76 6.65
N ASP A 172 3.33 -10.92 6.48
CA ASP A 172 2.67 -12.13 6.04
C ASP A 172 1.40 -11.73 5.27
N ILE A 173 1.15 -12.40 4.14
CA ILE A 173 0.04 -12.08 3.24
C ILE A 173 -1.34 -12.25 3.91
N VAL A 174 -1.49 -13.25 4.78
CA VAL A 174 -2.71 -13.52 5.55
C VAL A 174 -2.66 -12.83 6.92
N GLY A 175 -1.46 -12.61 7.43
CA GLY A 175 -1.17 -11.83 8.62
C GLY A 175 -0.52 -12.65 9.72
N ALA A 176 0.51 -12.07 10.32
CA ALA A 176 1.22 -12.68 11.43
C ALA A 176 0.56 -12.34 12.78
N SER A 177 0.77 -13.20 13.79
CA SER A 177 0.38 -12.92 15.17
C SER A 177 1.46 -12.11 15.89
N THR A 178 1.58 -10.83 15.54
CA THR A 178 2.52 -9.90 16.18
C THR A 178 1.82 -9.05 17.25
N ARG A 179 2.45 -8.92 18.42
CA ARG A 179 1.86 -8.22 19.58
C ARG A 179 2.06 -6.71 19.49
N TYR A 180 3.22 -6.28 19.00
CA TYR A 180 3.58 -4.87 18.82
C TYR A 180 3.93 -4.61 17.35
N ILE A 181 3.75 -3.36 16.93
CA ILE A 181 4.11 -2.90 15.57
C ILE A 181 5.63 -2.95 15.33
N ASN A 182 6.42 -2.83 16.40
CA ASN A 182 7.89 -2.85 16.33
C ASN A 182 8.48 -4.26 16.29
N ASP A 183 7.67 -5.30 16.48
CA ASP A 183 8.12 -6.70 16.43
C ASP A 183 7.97 -7.28 15.01
N VAL A 184 7.66 -6.43 14.03
CA VAL A 184 7.24 -6.85 12.69
C VAL A 184 8.44 -6.78 11.76
N ASP A 185 8.84 -7.93 11.24
CA ASP A 185 9.82 -8.01 10.17
C ASP A 185 9.11 -7.80 8.83
N PHE A 186 9.46 -6.71 8.16
CA PHE A 186 8.96 -6.40 6.83
C PHE A 186 9.86 -7.04 5.78
N VAL A 187 9.29 -7.93 4.98
CA VAL A 187 10.02 -8.64 3.93
C VAL A 187 9.39 -8.38 2.57
N ASN A 188 10.20 -8.49 1.52
CA ASN A 188 9.73 -8.48 0.14
C ASN A 188 9.27 -9.88 -0.32
N ALA A 189 9.67 -10.96 0.36
CA ALA A 189 9.19 -12.31 0.12
C ALA A 189 8.41 -12.83 1.35
N PRO A 190 7.19 -12.31 1.59
CA PRO A 190 6.37 -12.69 2.74
C PRO A 190 5.93 -14.15 2.73
N ASN A 191 5.78 -14.69 3.93
CA ASN A 191 5.10 -15.95 4.13
C ASN A 191 3.59 -15.82 3.85
N VAL A 192 2.95 -16.98 3.61
CA VAL A 192 1.50 -17.12 3.52
C VAL A 192 1.05 -18.04 4.65
N THR A 193 0.82 -17.49 5.84
CA THR A 193 0.40 -18.29 6.99
C THR A 193 -1.12 -18.37 7.05
N LEU A 194 -1.69 -19.52 6.72
CA LEU A 194 -3.14 -19.73 6.92
C LEU A 194 -3.50 -19.57 8.40
N SER A 195 -4.32 -18.56 8.71
CA SER A 195 -4.86 -18.33 10.04
C SER A 195 -6.27 -18.89 10.19
N ASN A 196 -6.66 -19.23 11.42
CA ASN A 196 -8.02 -19.70 11.74
C ASN A 196 -9.08 -18.57 11.72
N ASP A 197 -8.74 -17.37 11.23
CA ASP A 197 -9.69 -16.25 11.11
C ASP A 197 -10.48 -16.30 9.80
N TRP A 198 -11.49 -17.18 9.80
CA TRP A 198 -12.32 -17.49 8.62
C TRP A 198 -13.07 -16.31 8.00
N ALA A 199 -13.15 -15.16 8.68
CA ALA A 199 -13.81 -13.96 8.15
C ALA A 199 -12.97 -13.22 7.09
N THR A 200 -11.63 -13.26 7.21
CA THR A 200 -10.69 -12.65 6.24
C THR A 200 -10.13 -13.66 5.24
N SER A 201 -10.14 -14.95 5.57
CA SER A 201 -9.60 -16.03 4.73
C SER A 201 -10.14 -16.05 3.28
N PRO A 202 -11.43 -15.80 2.99
CA PRO A 202 -11.92 -15.84 1.60
C PRO A 202 -11.38 -14.71 0.73
N ILE A 203 -11.10 -13.54 1.29
CA ILE A 203 -10.46 -12.42 0.57
C ILE A 203 -9.03 -12.79 0.23
N VAL A 204 -8.28 -13.31 1.21
CA VAL A 204 -6.88 -13.65 1.03
C VAL A 204 -6.70 -14.86 0.11
N MET A 205 -7.58 -15.87 0.20
CA MET A 205 -7.58 -17.01 -0.74
C MET A 205 -7.86 -16.55 -2.17
N THR A 206 -8.84 -15.65 -2.37
CA THR A 206 -9.15 -15.12 -3.71
C THR A 206 -8.01 -14.26 -4.24
N ALA A 207 -7.44 -13.40 -3.41
CA ALA A 207 -6.27 -12.59 -3.76
C ALA A 207 -5.08 -13.49 -4.13
N GLY A 208 -4.82 -14.55 -3.35
CA GLY A 208 -3.76 -15.53 -3.62
C GLY A 208 -3.95 -16.26 -4.95
N VAL A 209 -5.18 -16.69 -5.27
CA VAL A 209 -5.49 -17.30 -6.58
C VAL A 209 -5.26 -16.30 -7.71
N VAL A 210 -5.73 -15.06 -7.57
CA VAL A 210 -5.52 -14.02 -8.58
C VAL A 210 -4.03 -13.76 -8.77
N PHE A 211 -3.25 -13.58 -7.69
CA PHE A 211 -1.81 -13.36 -7.76
C PHE A 211 -1.08 -14.52 -8.42
N ALA A 212 -1.42 -15.76 -8.08
CA ALA A 212 -0.82 -16.95 -8.72
C ALA A 212 -1.12 -17.05 -10.22
N ILE A 213 -2.21 -16.45 -10.70
CA ILE A 213 -2.55 -16.40 -12.13
C ILE A 213 -1.86 -15.22 -12.82
N THR A 214 -1.72 -14.07 -12.13
CA THR A 214 -1.25 -12.82 -12.74
C THR A 214 0.25 -12.58 -12.60
N ASP A 215 0.92 -13.25 -11.67
CA ASP A 215 2.33 -13.02 -11.33
C ASP A 215 3.16 -14.29 -11.54
N LYS A 216 4.41 -14.11 -12.00
CA LYS A 216 5.37 -15.20 -12.16
C LYS A 216 5.87 -15.70 -10.80
N ASP A 217 6.07 -14.78 -9.86
CA ASP A 217 6.55 -15.06 -8.51
C ASP A 217 5.56 -14.47 -7.48
N PRO A 218 4.39 -15.10 -7.28
CA PRO A 218 3.26 -14.53 -6.56
C PRO A 218 3.52 -14.27 -5.05
N THR A 219 4.60 -14.83 -4.53
CA THR A 219 5.08 -14.65 -3.14
C THR A 219 6.11 -13.54 -3.00
N GLU A 220 6.67 -13.02 -4.09
CA GLU A 220 7.60 -11.90 -4.06
C GLU A 220 6.86 -10.57 -4.24
N ARG A 221 7.41 -9.51 -3.67
CA ARG A 221 6.93 -8.15 -3.72
C ARG A 221 8.04 -7.28 -4.27
N GLN A 222 7.63 -6.31 -5.08
CA GLN A 222 8.55 -5.44 -5.79
C GLN A 222 9.42 -4.64 -4.82
N LEU A 223 10.72 -4.79 -4.97
CA LEU A 223 11.75 -3.83 -4.56
C LEU A 223 12.14 -3.01 -5.80
#